data_AF-A0A450Y2Z4-F1
#
_entry.id   AF-A0A450Y2Z4-F1
#
_cell.length_a   1.000
_cell.length_b   1.000
_cell.length_c   1.000
_cell.angle_alpha   90.00
_cell.angle_beta   90.00
_cell.angle_gamma   90.00
#
_symmetry.space_group_name_H-M   'P 1'
#
loop_
_entity.id
_entity.type
_entity.pdbx_description
1 polymer ?
#
loop_
_entity_poly.entity_id
_entity_poly.type
_entity_poly.pdbx_seq_one_letter_code
_entity_poly.pdbx_strand_id
1 'polypeptide(L)'
;MFAKNPSLRLPAFIVKAIAFPGAKFHETDYLDSRDITGKIADIFAQSLGFVLGNIRHVQGDQGVNASGRPELPRIALEEIIANALIHRDYFIYAPVKVFVFSDRVEIISPGHLPNNLTVENIKRGNSNIRNPQASHATKILHYRASASGIGNSGSGIIRALRAHPDIDLEDDRAGNRFTVTIWRKND
;
A
#
# COMPACT_ATOMS: atom_id res chain seq x y z
N MET A 1 -13.64 8.57 8.56
CA MET A 1 -12.74 7.45 8.92
C MET A 1 -13.45 6.32 9.69
N PHE A 2 -14.18 6.60 10.78
CA PHE A 2 -14.79 5.57 11.65
C PHE A 2 -16.31 5.39 11.49
N ALA A 3 -16.97 6.22 10.67
CA ALA A 3 -18.39 6.11 10.39
C ALA A 3 -18.73 4.82 9.61
N LYS A 4 -20.01 4.43 9.62
CA LYS A 4 -20.50 3.20 8.95
C LYS A 4 -20.24 3.21 7.43
N ASN A 5 -20.24 4.40 6.81
CA ASN A 5 -19.91 4.57 5.39
C ASN A 5 -19.30 5.96 5.10
N PRO A 6 -17.98 6.16 5.29
CA PRO A 6 -17.34 7.47 5.16
C PRO A 6 -17.10 7.92 3.71
N SER A 7 -17.23 7.03 2.73
CA SER A 7 -17.01 7.32 1.29
C SER A 7 -18.12 8.16 0.66
N LEU A 8 -19.34 8.15 1.23
CA LEU A 8 -20.50 8.92 0.75
C LEU A 8 -20.31 10.45 0.74
N ARG A 9 -19.24 10.99 1.36
CA ARG A 9 -18.96 12.43 1.38
C ARG A 9 -17.50 12.81 1.09
N LEU A 10 -16.56 11.86 1.03
CA LEU A 10 -15.12 12.15 0.93
C LEU A 10 -14.34 11.03 0.17
N PRO A 11 -13.84 11.28 -1.06
CA PRO A 11 -12.90 10.43 -1.81
C PRO A 11 -11.59 10.19 -1.10
N ALA A 12 -11.32 10.96 -0.04
CA ALA A 12 -10.25 10.70 0.91
C ALA A 12 -10.29 9.29 1.55
N PHE A 13 -11.40 8.57 1.44
CA PHE A 13 -11.56 7.19 1.92
C PHE A 13 -11.83 6.20 0.78
N ILE A 14 -11.32 6.49 -0.42
CA ILE A 14 -11.40 5.61 -1.58
C ILE A 14 -9.99 5.15 -1.95
N VAL A 15 -9.83 3.85 -2.18
CA VAL A 15 -8.67 3.29 -2.89
C VAL A 15 -9.13 2.89 -4.27
N LYS A 16 -8.49 3.42 -5.32
CA LYS A 16 -8.71 2.97 -6.69
C LYS A 16 -7.67 1.92 -7.03
N ALA A 17 -8.11 0.69 -7.22
CA ALA A 17 -7.24 -0.46 -7.45
C ALA A 17 -7.43 -0.97 -8.89
N ILE A 18 -6.37 -1.05 -9.68
CA ILE A 18 -6.41 -1.54 -11.06
C ILE A 18 -5.26 -2.51 -11.31
N ALA A 19 -5.55 -3.64 -11.94
CA ALA A 19 -4.57 -4.61 -12.41
C ALA A 19 -4.50 -4.56 -13.93
N PHE A 20 -3.31 -4.43 -14.48
CA PHE A 20 -3.05 -4.34 -15.92
C PHE A 20 -2.46 -5.65 -16.45
N PRO A 21 -2.75 -6.02 -17.72
CA PRO A 21 -2.19 -7.22 -18.33
C PRO A 21 -0.69 -7.15 -18.60
N GLY A 22 -0.10 -5.94 -18.64
CA GLY A 22 1.30 -5.71 -18.96
C GLY A 22 1.98 -4.69 -18.04
N ALA A 23 3.16 -4.22 -18.45
CA ALA A 23 3.98 -3.27 -17.71
C ALA A 23 3.59 -1.80 -17.92
N LYS A 24 2.68 -1.53 -18.86
CA LYS A 24 2.24 -0.18 -19.23
C LYS A 24 0.86 0.11 -18.68
N PHE A 25 0.58 1.39 -18.46
CA PHE A 25 -0.79 1.85 -18.27
C PHE A 25 -1.57 1.66 -19.57
N HIS A 26 -2.76 1.07 -19.46
CA HIS A 26 -3.74 0.98 -20.54
C HIS A 26 -5.00 1.73 -20.10
N GLU A 27 -5.56 2.57 -20.96
CA GLU A 27 -6.78 3.33 -20.61
C GLU A 27 -8.03 2.44 -20.58
N THR A 28 -8.06 1.39 -21.40
CA THR A 28 -9.22 0.51 -21.59
C THR A 28 -9.00 -0.92 -21.10
N ASP A 29 -7.75 -1.40 -21.13
CA ASP A 29 -7.45 -2.82 -20.91
C ASP A 29 -6.95 -3.06 -19.48
N TYR A 30 -7.82 -3.58 -18.63
CA TYR A 30 -7.50 -4.00 -17.27
C TYR A 30 -7.97 -5.44 -17.02
N LEU A 31 -7.22 -6.17 -16.19
CA LEU A 31 -7.56 -7.51 -15.72
C LEU A 31 -8.60 -7.47 -14.58
N ASP A 32 -8.46 -6.50 -13.69
CA ASP A 32 -9.36 -6.26 -12.55
C ASP A 32 -9.33 -4.76 -12.21
N SER A 33 -10.47 -4.19 -11.83
CA SER A 33 -10.59 -2.78 -11.45
C SER A 33 -11.65 -2.63 -10.37
N ARG A 34 -11.28 -2.02 -9.24
CA ARG A 34 -12.15 -1.85 -8.08
C ARG A 34 -11.98 -0.48 -7.43
N ASP A 35 -13.11 0.16 -7.17
CA ASP A 35 -13.19 1.28 -6.25
C ASP A 35 -13.48 0.76 -4.85
N ILE A 36 -12.43 0.66 -4.03
CA ILE A 36 -12.49 0.09 -2.69
C ILE A 36 -12.89 1.20 -1.71
N THR A 37 -13.99 0.96 -1.00
CA THR A 37 -14.57 1.90 -0.04
C THR A 37 -14.97 1.18 1.25
N GLY A 38 -15.19 1.94 2.32
CA GLY A 38 -15.63 1.40 3.62
C GLY A 38 -14.87 2.02 4.78
N LYS A 39 -14.78 1.30 5.90
CA LYS A 39 -13.94 1.71 7.03
C LYS A 39 -12.48 1.47 6.70
N ILE A 40 -11.56 2.16 7.38
CA ILE A 40 -10.13 2.06 7.09
C ILE A 40 -9.59 0.62 7.16
N ALA A 41 -10.10 -0.19 8.10
CA ALA A 41 -9.75 -1.61 8.22
C ALA A 41 -10.28 -2.46 7.04
N ASP A 42 -11.49 -2.14 6.56
CA ASP A 42 -12.10 -2.83 5.42
C ASP A 42 -11.37 -2.46 4.13
N ILE A 43 -11.02 -1.17 3.97
CA ILE A 43 -10.23 -0.67 2.84
C ILE A 43 -8.86 -1.35 2.82
N PHE A 44 -8.18 -1.44 3.97
CA PHE A 44 -6.91 -2.14 4.08
C PHE A 44 -7.03 -3.61 3.68
N ALA A 45 -7.99 -4.34 4.25
CA ALA A 45 -8.17 -5.77 3.98
C ALA A 45 -8.53 -6.04 2.51
N GLN A 46 -9.41 -5.22 1.93
CA GLN A 46 -9.81 -5.34 0.53
C GLN A 46 -8.66 -4.96 -0.42
N SER A 47 -7.87 -3.93 -0.11
CA SER A 47 -6.72 -3.53 -0.94
C SER A 47 -5.64 -4.61 -0.93
N LEU A 48 -5.36 -5.18 0.24
CA LEU A 48 -4.42 -6.30 0.36
C LEU A 48 -4.93 -7.54 -0.39
N GLY A 49 -6.22 -7.87 -0.25
CA GLY A 49 -6.84 -8.97 -0.97
C GLY A 49 -6.82 -8.76 -2.49
N PHE A 50 -7.02 -7.53 -2.97
CA PHE A 50 -6.91 -7.18 -4.38
C PHE A 50 -5.50 -7.43 -4.91
N VAL A 51 -4.47 -6.93 -4.22
CA VAL A 51 -3.08 -7.13 -4.66
C VAL A 51 -2.73 -8.62 -4.64
N LEU A 52 -3.01 -9.31 -3.52
CA LEU A 52 -2.74 -10.75 -3.41
C LEU A 52 -3.45 -11.55 -4.50
N GLY A 53 -4.71 -11.24 -4.82
CA GLY A 53 -5.45 -11.91 -5.89
C GLY A 53 -4.93 -11.65 -7.31
N ASN A 54 -4.14 -10.59 -7.52
CA ASN A 54 -3.63 -10.16 -8.83
C ASN A 54 -2.11 -10.34 -8.98
N ILE A 55 -1.43 -10.97 -8.01
CA ILE A 55 -0.03 -11.38 -8.11
C ILE A 55 0.07 -12.90 -8.28
N ARG A 56 1.21 -13.37 -8.79
CA ARG A 56 1.44 -14.81 -8.93
C ARG A 56 1.64 -15.46 -7.57
N HIS A 57 1.30 -16.74 -7.49
CA HIS A 57 1.57 -17.57 -6.33
C HIS A 57 2.48 -18.72 -6.75
N VAL A 58 3.64 -18.81 -6.12
CA VAL A 58 4.66 -19.83 -6.36
C VAL A 58 4.44 -20.97 -5.37
N GLN A 59 4.28 -22.20 -5.87
CA GLN A 59 4.07 -23.36 -5.01
C GLN A 59 5.36 -23.77 -4.26
N GLY A 60 6.54 -23.45 -4.82
CA GLY A 60 7.83 -23.85 -4.27
C GLY A 60 7.94 -25.37 -4.14
N ASP A 61 8.70 -25.86 -3.15
CA ASP A 61 8.80 -27.29 -2.82
C ASP A 61 7.62 -27.83 -1.97
N GLN A 62 6.50 -27.12 -1.92
CA GLN A 62 5.36 -27.54 -1.13
C GLN A 62 4.59 -28.65 -1.86
N GLY A 63 4.04 -29.60 -1.10
CA GLY A 63 3.19 -30.67 -1.67
C GLY A 63 1.98 -30.10 -2.41
N VAL A 64 1.40 -30.91 -3.31
CA VAL A 64 0.31 -30.55 -4.25
C VAL A 64 -0.90 -29.87 -3.58
N ASN A 65 -1.10 -30.08 -2.28
CA ASN A 65 -2.22 -29.53 -1.50
C ASN A 65 -1.89 -28.22 -0.75
N ALA A 66 -0.66 -27.73 -0.80
CA ALA A 66 -0.30 -26.48 -0.13
C ALA A 66 -0.75 -25.27 -0.95
N SER A 67 -1.31 -24.27 -0.26
CA SER A 67 -1.59 -22.97 -0.86
C SER A 67 -0.28 -22.34 -1.34
N GLY A 68 -0.24 -21.94 -2.61
CA GLY A 68 0.94 -21.27 -3.18
C GLY A 68 1.30 -20.02 -2.36
N ARG A 69 2.60 -19.75 -2.23
CA ARG A 69 3.10 -18.54 -1.56
C ARG A 69 3.07 -17.38 -2.55
N PRO A 70 2.59 -16.19 -2.17
CA PRO A 70 2.62 -15.03 -3.06
C PRO A 70 4.05 -14.71 -3.49
N GLU A 71 4.23 -14.29 -4.75
CA GLU A 71 5.55 -13.92 -5.30
C GLU A 71 6.17 -12.71 -4.59
N LEU A 72 5.33 -11.84 -4.02
CA LEU A 72 5.76 -10.71 -3.21
C LEU A 72 5.54 -11.00 -1.71
N PRO A 73 6.48 -10.61 -0.82
CA PRO A 73 6.32 -10.80 0.61
C PRO A 73 5.07 -10.09 1.14
N ARG A 74 4.16 -10.85 1.75
CA ARG A 74 2.90 -10.33 2.31
C ARG A 74 3.14 -9.16 3.27
N ILE A 75 4.17 -9.27 4.11
CA ILE A 75 4.55 -8.21 5.06
C ILE A 75 4.90 -6.89 4.35
N ALA A 76 5.59 -6.93 3.20
CA ALA A 76 5.90 -5.72 2.46
C ALA A 76 4.61 -5.06 1.94
N LEU A 77 3.70 -5.85 1.38
CA LEU A 77 2.40 -5.34 0.90
C LEU A 77 1.59 -4.72 2.04
N GLU A 78 1.53 -5.37 3.20
CA GLU A 78 0.81 -4.86 4.37
C GLU A 78 1.36 -3.52 4.85
N GLU A 79 2.68 -3.41 4.99
CA GLU A 79 3.32 -2.18 5.45
C GLU A 79 3.14 -1.03 4.47
N ILE A 80 3.29 -1.28 3.17
CA ILE A 80 3.15 -0.22 2.16
C ILE A 80 1.70 0.25 2.06
N ILE A 81 0.72 -0.67 2.04
CA ILE A 81 -0.71 -0.31 2.00
C ILE A 81 -1.09 0.45 3.28
N ALA A 82 -0.67 -0.03 4.45
CA ALA A 82 -0.94 0.66 5.71
C ALA A 82 -0.33 2.08 5.71
N ASN A 83 0.92 2.23 5.29
CA ASN A 83 1.58 3.53 5.20
C ASN A 83 0.86 4.49 4.26
N ALA A 84 0.46 4.02 3.07
CA ALA A 84 -0.29 4.83 2.11
C ALA A 84 -1.64 5.32 2.68
N LEU A 85 -2.33 4.48 3.47
CA LEU A 85 -3.60 4.85 4.11
C LEU A 85 -3.41 5.77 5.32
N ILE A 86 -2.37 5.58 6.13
CA ILE A 86 -2.12 6.35 7.36
C ILE A 86 -1.55 7.74 7.02
N HIS A 87 -0.56 7.78 6.13
CA HIS A 87 0.25 8.97 5.88
C HIS A 87 -0.22 9.83 4.69
N ARG A 88 -1.27 9.40 3.96
CA ARG A 88 -1.89 10.24 2.93
C ARG A 88 -2.32 11.58 3.49
N ASP A 89 -2.23 12.61 2.65
CA ASP A 89 -2.77 13.91 2.97
C ASP A 89 -4.30 13.90 2.86
N TYR A 90 -4.97 14.05 4.01
CA TYR A 90 -6.43 14.07 4.09
C TYR A 90 -7.06 15.39 3.67
N PHE A 91 -6.27 16.44 3.45
CA PHE A 91 -6.73 17.70 2.86
C PHE A 91 -6.79 17.62 1.33
N ILE A 92 -6.17 16.62 0.71
CA ILE A 92 -6.22 16.40 -0.73
C ILE A 92 -7.39 15.47 -1.08
N TYR A 93 -8.26 15.97 -1.96
CA TYR A 93 -9.44 15.27 -2.46
C TYR A 93 -9.09 14.31 -3.61
N ALA A 94 -8.19 13.36 -3.35
CA ALA A 94 -7.75 12.34 -4.31
C ALA A 94 -7.66 10.96 -3.64
N PRO A 95 -7.99 9.86 -4.34
CA PRO A 95 -7.88 8.53 -3.78
C PRO A 95 -6.41 8.10 -3.66
N VAL A 96 -6.14 7.12 -2.79
CA VAL A 96 -4.92 6.30 -2.92
C VAL A 96 -5.11 5.41 -4.14
N LYS A 97 -4.07 5.24 -4.95
CA LYS A 97 -4.11 4.39 -6.14
C LYS A 97 -3.24 3.16 -5.89
N VAL A 98 -3.75 1.99 -6.26
CA VAL A 98 -3.03 0.72 -6.22
C VAL A 98 -3.03 0.17 -7.63
N PHE A 99 -1.86 0.05 -8.23
CA PHE A 99 -1.69 -0.48 -9.56
C PHE A 99 -0.88 -1.75 -9.53
N VAL A 100 -1.38 -2.79 -10.18
CA VAL A 100 -0.72 -4.09 -10.28
C VAL A 100 -0.37 -4.28 -11.75
N PHE A 101 0.91 -4.22 -12.08
CA PHE A 101 1.43 -4.47 -13.42
C PHE A 101 2.02 -5.87 -13.51
N SER A 102 2.34 -6.32 -14.72
CA SER A 102 3.00 -7.62 -14.92
C SER A 102 4.37 -7.73 -14.24
N ASP A 103 5.06 -6.61 -14.04
CA ASP A 103 6.44 -6.49 -13.55
C ASP A 103 6.58 -5.80 -12.18
N ARG A 104 5.53 -5.15 -11.67
CA ARG A 104 5.59 -4.42 -10.39
C ARG A 104 4.22 -4.15 -9.78
N VAL A 105 4.20 -3.74 -8.53
CA VAL A 105 3.04 -3.15 -7.86
C VAL A 105 3.38 -1.71 -7.49
N GLU A 106 2.57 -0.74 -7.91
CA GLU A 106 2.71 0.67 -7.55
C GLU A 106 1.59 1.09 -6.59
N ILE A 107 1.96 1.74 -5.49
CA ILE A 107 1.02 2.32 -4.54
C ILE A 107 1.30 3.82 -4.45
N ILE A 108 0.33 4.61 -4.89
CA ILE A 108 0.45 6.07 -4.99
C ILE A 108 -0.48 6.70 -3.96
N SER A 109 0.11 7.45 -3.04
CA SER A 109 -0.64 8.20 -2.03
C SER A 109 -0.59 9.71 -2.33
N PRO A 110 -1.71 10.44 -2.14
CA PRO A 110 -1.73 11.88 -2.30
C PRO A 110 -0.97 12.55 -1.15
N GLY A 111 -0.17 13.56 -1.47
CA GLY A 111 0.70 14.28 -0.54
C GLY A 111 2.16 13.85 -0.65
N HIS A 112 3.07 14.82 -0.79
CA HIS A 112 4.53 14.62 -0.67
C HIS A 112 4.97 14.56 0.79
N LEU A 113 6.14 14.00 1.15
CA LEU A 113 6.61 13.87 2.55
C LEU A 113 6.57 15.19 3.35
N PRO A 114 6.07 15.21 4.61
CA PRO A 114 5.82 16.45 5.32
C PRO A 114 7.11 17.08 5.85
N ASN A 115 7.13 18.41 5.94
CA ASN A 115 8.25 19.19 6.48
C ASN A 115 9.56 18.86 5.73
N ASN A 116 10.65 18.65 6.48
CA ASN A 116 11.98 18.32 5.98
C ASN A 116 12.24 16.79 5.91
N LEU A 117 11.18 15.95 5.97
CA LEU A 117 11.37 14.51 5.72
C LEU A 117 11.79 14.29 4.27
N THR A 118 12.73 13.37 4.09
CA THR A 118 13.22 12.91 2.79
C THR A 118 13.08 11.40 2.72
N VAL A 119 13.24 10.83 1.51
CA VAL A 119 13.23 9.39 1.31
C VAL A 119 14.32 8.70 2.13
N GLU A 120 15.50 9.30 2.25
CA GLU A 120 16.61 8.79 3.06
C GLU A 120 16.25 8.77 4.55
N ASN A 121 15.57 9.81 5.03
CA ASN A 121 15.14 9.91 6.42
C ASN A 121 14.14 8.80 6.77
N ILE A 122 13.14 8.55 5.92
CA ILE A 122 12.16 7.48 6.17
C ILE A 122 12.79 6.09 6.05
N LYS A 123 13.76 5.88 5.15
CA LYS A 123 14.55 4.64 5.06
C LYS A 123 15.35 4.36 6.34
N ARG A 124 15.70 5.40 7.11
CA ARG A 124 16.35 5.30 8.43
C ARG A 124 15.36 5.19 9.60
N GLY A 125 14.06 5.21 9.33
CA GLY A 125 13.00 5.02 10.33
C GLY A 125 12.41 6.32 10.89
N ASN A 126 12.78 7.47 10.34
CA ASN A 126 12.15 8.73 10.73
C ASN A 126 10.73 8.75 10.19
N SER A 127 9.75 9.02 11.06
CA SER A 127 8.34 9.07 10.67
C SER A 127 7.64 10.20 11.40
N ASN A 128 6.89 11.01 10.66
CA ASN A 128 6.04 12.05 11.21
C ASN A 128 4.58 11.79 10.79
N ILE A 129 3.69 11.75 11.79
CA ILE A 129 2.25 11.65 11.55
C ILE A 129 1.71 13.05 11.29
N ARG A 130 1.13 13.27 10.10
CA ARG A 130 0.55 14.57 9.72
C ARG A 130 -0.80 14.82 10.37
N ASN A 131 -1.62 13.78 10.46
CA ASN A 131 -2.99 13.88 10.91
C ASN A 131 -3.15 13.18 12.28
N PRO A 132 -3.45 13.90 13.36
CA PRO A 132 -3.70 13.30 14.67
C PRO A 132 -4.79 12.23 14.63
N GLN A 133 -5.79 12.35 13.75
CA GLN A 133 -6.85 11.35 13.58
C GLN A 133 -6.33 10.07 12.91
N ALA A 134 -5.27 10.15 12.09
CA ALA A 134 -4.62 8.99 11.52
C ALA A 134 -3.88 8.16 12.58
N SER A 135 -3.51 8.74 13.73
CA SER A 135 -2.91 8.02 14.87
C SER A 135 -3.81 6.89 15.40
N HIS A 136 -5.14 7.05 15.33
CA HIS A 136 -6.05 5.97 15.70
C HIS A 136 -6.11 4.87 14.62
N ALA A 137 -6.03 5.23 13.34
CA ALA A 137 -5.88 4.27 12.26
C ALA A 137 -4.54 3.52 12.35
N THR A 138 -3.45 4.18 12.76
CA THR A 138 -2.16 3.57 13.05
C THR A 138 -2.31 2.41 14.04
N LYS A 139 -3.05 2.59 15.14
CA LYS A 139 -3.28 1.50 16.10
C LYS A 139 -4.04 0.33 15.49
N ILE A 140 -5.11 0.61 14.73
CA ILE A 140 -5.95 -0.44 14.12
C ILE A 140 -5.19 -1.19 13.03
N LEU A 141 -4.57 -0.47 12.11
CA LEU A 141 -3.89 -1.05 10.95
C LEU A 141 -2.57 -1.69 11.35
N HIS A 142 -1.76 -1.06 12.22
CA HIS A 142 -0.56 -1.74 12.72
C HIS A 142 -0.91 -2.92 13.62
N TYR A 143 -2.02 -2.92 14.36
CA TYR A 143 -2.45 -4.14 15.05
C TYR A 143 -2.77 -5.27 14.05
N ARG A 144 -3.40 -4.95 12.92
CA ARG A 144 -3.72 -5.95 11.88
C ARG A 144 -2.49 -6.41 11.09
N ALA A 145 -1.59 -5.49 10.73
CA ALA A 145 -0.30 -5.83 10.12
C ALA A 145 0.65 -6.54 11.12
N SER A 146 0.64 -6.15 12.40
CA SER A 146 1.40 -6.79 13.49
C SER A 146 0.76 -8.07 14.02
N ALA A 147 -0.46 -8.44 13.61
CA ALA A 147 -0.98 -9.79 13.85
C ALA A 147 -0.13 -10.86 13.13
N SER A 148 0.73 -10.44 12.18
CA SER A 148 1.82 -11.22 11.58
C SER A 148 3.14 -11.19 12.40
N GLY A 149 3.15 -10.55 13.57
CA GLY A 149 4.30 -10.38 14.45
C GLY A 149 5.21 -9.22 14.05
N ILE A 150 5.36 -8.23 14.95
CA ILE A 150 6.38 -7.16 15.00
C ILE A 150 5.98 -5.78 14.39
N GLY A 151 5.64 -4.82 15.28
CA GLY A 151 6.26 -3.48 15.30
C GLY A 151 5.36 -2.22 15.24
N ASN A 152 5.36 -1.44 16.34
CA ASN A 152 4.87 -0.06 16.44
C ASN A 152 5.88 0.97 15.86
N SER A 153 5.36 2.15 15.49
CA SER A 153 6.01 3.46 15.28
C SER A 153 7.22 3.51 14.34
N GLY A 154 7.03 4.02 13.11
CA GLY A 154 8.09 4.47 12.19
C GLY A 154 8.93 3.41 11.49
N SER A 155 8.81 2.14 11.89
CA SER A 155 9.62 1.03 11.37
C SER A 155 8.98 0.26 10.20
N GLY A 156 7.75 0.59 9.81
CA GLY A 156 7.01 -0.17 8.78
C GLY A 156 7.70 -0.18 7.41
N ILE A 157 8.20 0.97 6.97
CA ILE A 157 8.95 1.06 5.71
C ILE A 157 10.27 0.29 5.76
N ILE A 158 10.94 0.26 6.92
CA ILE A 158 12.15 -0.53 7.12
C ILE A 158 11.83 -2.02 7.03
N ARG A 159 10.72 -2.47 7.63
CA ARG A 159 10.29 -3.87 7.53
C ARG A 159 9.99 -4.26 6.07
N ALA A 160 9.29 -3.41 5.34
CA ALA A 160 9.03 -3.62 3.92
C ALA A 160 10.33 -3.77 3.13
N LEU A 161 11.28 -2.84 3.31
CA LEU A 161 12.59 -2.86 2.64
C LEU A 161 13.47 -4.06 3.04
N ARG A 162 13.38 -4.52 4.29
CA ARG A 162 14.08 -5.74 4.73
C ARG A 162 13.48 -7.00 4.12
N ALA A 163 12.16 -7.05 3.98
CA ALA A 163 11.47 -8.19 3.38
C ALA A 163 11.64 -8.23 1.86
N HIS A 164 11.65 -7.06 1.22
CA HIS A 164 11.82 -6.89 -0.21
C HIS A 164 12.72 -5.66 -0.50
N PRO A 165 14.02 -5.86 -0.74
CA PRO A 165 14.96 -4.76 -1.01
C PRO A 165 14.67 -4.00 -2.31
N ASP A 166 14.02 -4.65 -3.27
CA ASP A 166 13.66 -4.09 -4.58
C ASP A 166 12.37 -3.24 -4.49
N ILE A 167 12.32 -2.36 -3.49
CA ILE A 167 11.28 -1.34 -3.31
C ILE A 167 11.88 0.05 -3.57
N ASP A 168 11.29 0.76 -4.51
CA ASP A 168 11.58 2.15 -4.79
C ASP A 168 10.57 3.08 -4.11
N LEU A 169 11.08 4.22 -3.64
CA LEU A 169 10.32 5.25 -2.94
C LEU A 169 10.58 6.58 -3.65
N GLU A 170 9.52 7.21 -4.14
CA GLU A 170 9.57 8.48 -4.87
C GLU A 170 8.71 9.54 -4.19
N ASP A 171 9.33 10.67 -3.84
CA ASP A 171 8.67 11.86 -3.27
C ASP A 171 8.53 12.95 -4.35
N ASP A 172 7.45 12.90 -5.12
CA ASP A 172 7.14 13.90 -6.15
C ASP A 172 6.51 15.14 -5.51
N ARG A 173 7.37 16.09 -5.12
CA ARG A 173 6.95 17.35 -4.48
C ARG A 173 6.17 18.26 -5.41
N ALA A 174 6.50 18.25 -6.71
CA ALA A 174 5.82 19.10 -7.69
C ALA A 174 4.41 18.59 -8.00
N GLY A 175 4.26 17.26 -8.16
CA GLY A 175 2.97 16.59 -8.33
C GLY A 175 2.22 16.34 -7.02
N ASN A 176 2.80 16.70 -5.87
CA ASN A 176 2.26 16.51 -4.53
C ASN A 176 1.76 15.09 -4.26
N ARG A 177 2.62 14.10 -4.52
CA ARG A 177 2.30 12.68 -4.33
C ARG A 177 3.54 11.91 -3.88
N PHE A 178 3.29 10.78 -3.23
CA PHE A 178 4.32 9.84 -2.83
C PHE A 178 4.01 8.46 -3.41
N THR A 179 4.98 7.91 -4.15
CA THR A 179 4.84 6.64 -4.86
C THR A 179 5.77 5.60 -4.25
N VAL A 180 5.25 4.39 -4.04
CA VAL A 180 6.03 3.21 -3.68
C VAL A 180 5.89 2.17 -4.78
N THR A 181 7.01 1.73 -5.33
CA THR A 181 7.05 0.70 -6.38
C THR A 181 7.71 -0.54 -5.82
N ILE A 182 7.00 -1.66 -5.87
CA ILE A 182 7.48 -2.98 -5.43
C ILE A 182 7.72 -3.81 -6.69
N TRP A 183 8.97 -4.01 -7.06
CA TRP A 183 9.33 -4.74 -8.27
C TRP A 183 9.15 -6.25 -8.10
N ARG A 184 8.64 -6.91 -9.13
CA ARG A 184 8.61 -8.38 -9.19
C ARG A 184 9.97 -8.87 -9.65
N LYS A 185 10.43 -10.00 -9.09
CA LYS A 185 11.63 -10.65 -9.60
C LYS A 185 11.29 -11.29 -10.93
N ASN A 186 11.99 -10.88 -11.99
CA ASN A 186 11.95 -11.61 -13.26
C ASN A 186 12.77 -12.89 -13.05
N ASP A 187 12.10 -14.02 -13.00
CA ASP A 187 12.73 -15.33 -13.22
C ASP A 187 13.01 -15.52 -14.72
#